data_AF-A0A915LKV7-F1
#
_entry.id   AF-A0A915LKV7-F1
#
_cell.length_a   1.000
_cell.length_b   1.000
_cell.length_c   1.000
_cell.angle_alpha   90.00
_cell.angle_beta   90.00
_cell.angle_gamma   90.00
#
_symmetry.space_group_name_H-M   'P 1'
#
loop_
_entity.id
_entity.type
_entity.pdbx_description
1 polymer ?
#
loop_
_entity_poly.entity_id
_entity_poly.type
_entity_poly.pdbx_seq_one_letter_code
_entity_poly.pdbx_strand_id
1 'polypeptide(L)'
;MVYEYFEATHDYDFIKKALPILEKEMEFWTNERDIEVPIGDKTYRMFQYRVGCNVPRPESFCEDVRLVKQKTKVEDKRQIWRDLSSAAESGWDFSSRWMKNPEKPKLVDIETTNIVPVDLNAYICGNYEILSHLYLQLENNSKAFEYHTKHYEFRENFQKVFFVQHDRETAGWYDYNLRKKDHNKNFYATIAIPLFTRCYHSIDLQQSERIFRTMETAGVFKEPGGIPTSMINSHQQWDYPNGWPPLNHMIIEGLRRSDNKLMQKKAFWLATKWVLSNYRVYRNDSPKGKMWEKYEVNKFKPNKGVGGEYQVQAGFGWTNGVILDLLTTFGDRIEFKNDLEMNPNAVAKEVISNEPPNLPDVGGGNLQQNNTLQQNQTIDTRESIELLDKESHKKF
;
A
#
# COMPACT_ATOMS: atom_id res chain seq x y z
N MET A 1 -0.87 3.64 15.40
CA MET A 1 -0.39 4.62 16.42
C MET A 1 -0.64 4.13 17.83
N VAL A 2 -1.90 4.07 18.32
CA VAL A 2 -2.21 3.62 19.69
C VAL A 2 -1.68 2.21 19.99
N TYR A 3 -1.85 1.29 19.04
CA TYR A 3 -1.28 -0.06 19.12
C TYR A 3 0.25 -0.03 19.35
N GLU A 4 1.01 0.63 18.49
CA GLU A 4 2.47 0.73 18.62
C GLU A 4 2.92 1.34 19.97
N TYR A 5 2.21 2.36 20.46
CA TYR A 5 2.50 2.94 21.78
C TYR A 5 2.26 1.91 22.89
N PHE A 6 1.16 1.16 22.83
CA PHE A 6 0.86 0.15 23.81
C PHE A 6 1.82 -1.03 23.76
N GLU A 7 2.20 -1.51 22.58
CA GLU A 7 3.20 -2.58 22.45
C GLU A 7 4.56 -2.19 23.06
N ALA A 8 4.92 -0.90 22.97
CA ALA A 8 6.16 -0.39 23.54
C ALA A 8 6.12 -0.15 25.06
N THR A 9 4.94 0.16 25.62
CA THR A 9 4.81 0.65 27.01
C THR A 9 4.04 -0.29 27.93
N HIS A 10 3.19 -1.15 27.37
CA HIS A 10 2.17 -1.93 28.04
C HIS A 10 1.30 -1.10 29.00
N ASP A 11 1.03 0.17 28.64
CA ASP A 11 0.19 1.06 29.44
C ASP A 11 -1.31 0.74 29.22
N TYR A 12 -1.84 -0.14 30.07
CA TYR A 12 -3.25 -0.53 30.07
C TYR A 12 -4.20 0.62 30.42
N ASP A 13 -3.78 1.57 31.25
CA ASP A 13 -4.62 2.71 31.64
C ASP A 13 -4.75 3.74 30.52
N PHE A 14 -3.70 3.87 29.69
CA PHE A 14 -3.77 4.61 28.44
C PHE A 14 -4.78 3.96 27.48
N ILE A 15 -4.70 2.64 27.24
CA ILE A 15 -5.63 1.96 26.31
C ILE A 15 -7.08 2.08 26.76
N LYS A 16 -7.37 1.96 28.07
CA LYS A 16 -8.73 2.18 28.61
C LYS A 16 -9.30 3.56 28.25
N LYS A 17 -8.46 4.59 28.21
CA LYS A 17 -8.86 5.97 27.84
C LYS A 17 -8.92 6.17 26.33
N ALA A 18 -8.04 5.50 25.59
CA ALA A 18 -7.92 5.66 24.14
C ALA A 18 -9.04 4.94 23.37
N LEU A 19 -9.45 3.75 23.81
CA LEU A 19 -10.41 2.93 23.06
C LEU A 19 -11.74 3.64 22.73
N PRO A 20 -12.42 4.34 23.68
CA PRO A 20 -13.63 5.08 23.34
C PRO A 20 -13.42 6.17 22.28
N ILE A 21 -12.22 6.75 22.20
CA ILE A 21 -11.88 7.76 21.19
C ILE A 21 -11.69 7.10 19.82
N LEU A 22 -11.04 5.93 19.78
CA LEU A 22 -10.88 5.16 18.56
C LEU A 22 -12.22 4.65 18.03
N GLU A 23 -13.14 4.21 18.90
CA GLU A 23 -14.49 3.84 18.49
C GLU A 23 -15.23 5.03 17.88
N LYS A 24 -15.14 6.21 18.49
CA LYS A 24 -15.73 7.44 17.94
C LYS A 24 -15.17 7.79 16.56
N GLU A 25 -13.89 7.55 16.31
CA GLU A 25 -13.31 7.71 14.97
C GLU A 25 -13.90 6.69 13.97
N MET A 26 -14.03 5.42 14.36
CA MET A 26 -14.65 4.40 13.50
C MET A 26 -16.13 4.69 13.21
N GLU A 27 -16.86 5.21 14.19
CA GLU A 27 -18.23 5.71 14.02
C GLU A 27 -18.29 6.87 13.02
N PHE A 28 -17.35 7.82 13.07
CA PHE A 28 -17.26 8.88 12.06
C PHE A 28 -17.10 8.29 10.65
N TRP A 29 -16.19 7.34 10.44
CA TRP A 29 -16.02 6.72 9.12
C TRP A 29 -17.30 6.01 8.66
N THR A 30 -17.98 5.31 9.56
CA THR A 30 -19.22 4.57 9.27
C THR A 30 -20.41 5.49 9.00
N ASN A 31 -20.49 6.63 9.68
CA ASN A 31 -21.63 7.54 9.52
C ASN A 31 -21.45 8.50 8.35
N GLU A 32 -20.20 8.90 8.06
CA GLU A 32 -19.94 10.05 7.18
C GLU A 32 -19.28 9.67 5.85
N ARG A 33 -18.60 8.52 5.78
CA ARG A 33 -17.72 8.14 4.65
C ARG A 33 -18.06 6.81 4.02
N ASP A 34 -18.99 6.08 4.61
CA ASP A 34 -19.46 4.82 4.10
C ASP A 34 -20.37 5.01 2.87
N ILE A 35 -20.31 4.04 1.95
CA ILE A 35 -21.06 3.99 0.70
C ILE A 35 -21.37 2.55 0.26
N GLU A 36 -22.42 2.43 -0.54
CA GLU A 36 -22.71 1.23 -1.31
C GLU A 36 -21.91 1.20 -2.62
N VAL A 37 -21.23 0.08 -2.86
CA VAL A 37 -20.40 -0.17 -4.05
C VAL A 37 -20.97 -1.37 -4.80
N PRO A 38 -21.69 -1.15 -5.92
CA PRO A 38 -22.24 -2.23 -6.73
C PRO A 38 -21.15 -2.85 -7.61
N ILE A 39 -20.91 -4.16 -7.46
CA ILE A 39 -20.00 -4.97 -8.28
C ILE A 39 -20.77 -6.18 -8.82
N GLY A 40 -21.06 -6.16 -10.12
CA GLY A 40 -21.96 -7.16 -10.75
C GLY A 40 -23.35 -7.10 -10.12
N ASP A 41 -23.87 -8.26 -9.70
CA ASP A 41 -25.19 -8.39 -9.07
C ASP A 41 -25.16 -8.23 -7.53
N LYS A 42 -24.02 -7.84 -6.96
CA LYS A 42 -23.84 -7.69 -5.51
C LYS A 42 -23.46 -6.26 -5.15
N THR A 43 -23.93 -5.83 -3.98
CA THR A 43 -23.56 -4.54 -3.39
C THR A 43 -22.74 -4.78 -2.13
N TYR A 44 -21.62 -4.08 -2.01
CA TYR A 44 -20.72 -4.13 -0.86
C TYR A 44 -20.69 -2.77 -0.18
N ARG A 45 -20.48 -2.71 1.14
CA ARG A 45 -20.22 -1.45 1.85
C ARG A 45 -18.73 -1.21 1.96
N MET A 46 -18.29 -0.04 1.50
CA MET A 46 -16.90 0.43 1.54
C MET A 46 -16.85 1.89 1.94
N PHE A 47 -15.64 2.41 2.17
CA PHE A 47 -15.39 3.79 2.57
C PHE A 47 -14.80 4.59 1.41
N GLN A 48 -15.12 5.88 1.37
CA GLN A 48 -14.62 6.82 0.39
C GLN A 48 -14.31 8.16 1.05
N TYR A 49 -13.21 8.80 0.66
CA TYR A 49 -12.93 10.20 1.03
C TYR A 49 -13.98 11.11 0.41
N ARG A 50 -14.73 11.84 1.26
CA ARG A 50 -15.88 12.63 0.84
C ARG A 50 -16.14 13.74 1.84
N VAL A 51 -15.36 14.81 1.74
CA VAL A 51 -15.52 15.99 2.58
C VAL A 51 -16.81 16.73 2.20
N GLY A 52 -17.56 17.20 3.20
CA GLY A 52 -18.81 17.96 2.97
C GLY A 52 -18.58 19.36 2.37
N CYS A 53 -17.39 19.92 2.56
CA CYS A 53 -16.97 21.22 2.03
C CYS A 53 -17.07 21.24 0.50
N ASN A 54 -17.73 22.26 -0.04
CA ASN A 54 -17.91 22.46 -1.47
C ASN A 54 -17.63 23.91 -1.87
N VAL A 55 -16.73 24.56 -1.14
CA VAL A 55 -16.21 25.91 -1.37
C VAL A 55 -14.68 25.85 -1.44
N PRO A 56 -13.98 26.86 -1.99
CA PRO A 56 -12.52 26.87 -2.03
C PRO A 56 -11.92 26.64 -0.64
N ARG A 57 -10.86 25.84 -0.58
CA ARG A 57 -10.10 25.60 0.64
C ARG A 57 -9.50 26.90 1.16
N PRO A 58 -9.67 27.27 2.45
CA PRO A 58 -9.15 28.55 2.96
C PRO A 58 -7.64 28.71 2.80
N GLU A 59 -6.88 27.63 2.98
CA GLU A 59 -5.41 27.60 2.91
C GLU A 59 -4.86 27.70 1.47
N SER A 60 -5.68 27.34 0.48
CA SER A 60 -5.32 27.34 -0.96
C SER A 60 -6.39 28.06 -1.80
N PHE A 61 -7.01 29.10 -1.22
CA PHE A 61 -8.20 29.74 -1.78
C PHE A 61 -7.97 30.28 -3.19
N CYS A 62 -6.80 30.88 -3.43
CA CYS A 62 -6.50 31.56 -4.68
C CYS A 62 -6.32 30.56 -5.83
N GLU A 63 -5.69 29.44 -5.52
CA GLU A 63 -5.40 28.31 -6.39
C GLU A 63 -6.72 27.64 -6.80
N ASP A 64 -7.57 27.33 -5.82
CA ASP A 64 -8.88 26.69 -6.02
C ASP A 64 -9.84 27.56 -6.85
N VAL A 65 -9.87 28.88 -6.62
CA VAL A 65 -10.69 29.82 -7.40
C VAL A 65 -10.17 29.95 -8.83
N ARG A 66 -8.84 30.04 -9.01
CA ARG A 66 -8.24 30.15 -10.35
C ARG A 66 -8.46 28.88 -11.18
N LEU A 67 -8.34 27.70 -10.56
CA LEU A 67 -8.50 26.41 -11.24
C LEU A 67 -9.84 26.29 -11.97
N VAL A 68 -10.91 26.73 -11.33
CA VAL A 68 -12.29 26.61 -11.86
C VAL A 68 -12.76 27.85 -12.61
N LYS A 69 -11.87 28.82 -12.89
CA LYS A 69 -12.22 30.11 -13.52
C LYS A 69 -12.97 29.95 -14.85
N GLN A 70 -12.63 28.93 -15.62
CA GLN A 70 -13.24 28.65 -16.93
C GLN A 70 -14.58 27.88 -16.83
N LYS A 71 -14.95 27.38 -15.65
CA LYS A 71 -16.24 26.70 -15.44
C LYS A 71 -17.35 27.75 -15.34
N THR A 72 -18.44 27.55 -16.09
CA THR A 72 -19.58 28.48 -16.11
C THR A 72 -20.65 28.10 -15.10
N LYS A 73 -20.89 26.80 -14.89
CA LYS A 73 -21.89 26.30 -13.92
C LYS A 73 -21.34 26.33 -12.50
N VAL A 74 -22.17 26.74 -11.54
CA VAL A 74 -21.80 26.82 -10.12
C VAL A 74 -21.66 25.42 -9.53
N GLU A 75 -22.48 24.48 -9.97
CA GLU A 75 -22.51 23.10 -9.53
C GLU A 75 -21.20 22.38 -9.87
N ASP A 76 -20.67 22.61 -11.08
CA ASP A 76 -19.37 22.08 -11.50
C ASP A 76 -18.24 22.61 -10.60
N LYS A 77 -18.27 23.90 -10.24
CA LYS A 77 -17.27 24.50 -9.33
C LYS A 77 -17.35 23.88 -7.94
N ARG A 78 -18.56 23.77 -7.39
CA ARG A 78 -18.81 23.18 -6.06
C ARG A 78 -18.37 21.73 -5.99
N GLN A 79 -18.61 20.95 -7.04
CA GLN A 79 -18.15 19.57 -7.09
C GLN A 79 -16.62 19.49 -7.17
N ILE A 80 -15.97 20.30 -8.00
CA ILE A 80 -14.50 20.34 -8.06
C ILE A 80 -13.90 20.73 -6.69
N TRP A 81 -14.42 21.76 -6.02
CA TRP A 81 -13.94 22.15 -4.69
C TRP A 81 -14.12 21.05 -3.64
N ARG A 82 -15.20 20.28 -3.73
CA ARG A 82 -15.41 19.09 -2.91
C ARG A 82 -14.38 18.01 -3.18
N ASP A 83 -14.11 17.74 -4.46
CA ASP A 83 -13.13 16.73 -4.87
C ASP A 83 -11.70 17.13 -4.46
N LEU A 84 -11.35 18.43 -4.51
CA LEU A 84 -10.09 18.95 -3.99
C LEU A 84 -9.98 18.76 -2.47
N SER A 85 -11.02 19.14 -1.73
CA SER A 85 -11.06 18.95 -0.27
C SER A 85 -10.98 17.47 0.12
N SER A 86 -11.62 16.59 -0.65
CA SER A 86 -11.59 15.15 -0.43
C SER A 86 -10.22 14.54 -0.79
N ALA A 87 -9.53 15.08 -1.79
CA ALA A 87 -8.15 14.67 -2.08
C ALA A 87 -7.19 15.11 -0.96
N ALA A 88 -7.41 16.28 -0.35
CA ALA A 88 -6.67 16.68 0.85
C ALA A 88 -6.95 15.75 2.05
N GLU A 89 -8.20 15.32 2.27
CA GLU A 89 -8.55 14.31 3.29
C GLU A 89 -7.85 12.96 3.05
N SER A 90 -7.57 12.61 1.79
CA SER A 90 -6.82 11.39 1.46
C SER A 90 -5.32 11.47 1.79
N GLY A 91 -4.80 12.67 2.03
CA GLY A 91 -3.37 12.96 2.13
C GLY A 91 -2.62 12.98 0.80
N TRP A 92 -3.30 12.74 -0.34
CA TRP A 92 -2.73 12.70 -1.69
C TRP A 92 -3.19 13.90 -2.55
N ASP A 93 -2.99 15.12 -2.07
CA ASP A 93 -3.27 16.39 -2.75
C ASP A 93 -2.04 16.91 -3.52
N PHE A 94 -1.92 16.83 -4.83
CA PHE A 94 -2.78 16.08 -5.73
C PHE A 94 -2.00 14.98 -6.44
N SER A 95 -2.76 14.10 -7.08
CA SER A 95 -2.28 12.95 -7.84
C SER A 95 -3.18 12.73 -9.04
N SER A 96 -2.61 12.20 -10.12
CA SER A 96 -3.29 11.66 -11.28
C SER A 96 -4.27 10.54 -10.90
N ARG A 97 -4.05 9.89 -9.75
CA ARG A 97 -4.94 8.91 -9.11
C ARG A 97 -6.38 9.38 -9.04
N TRP A 98 -6.59 10.67 -8.73
CA TRP A 98 -7.90 11.26 -8.50
C TRP A 98 -8.53 11.87 -9.76
N MET A 99 -7.85 11.82 -10.91
CA MET A 99 -8.28 12.53 -12.12
C MET A 99 -8.99 11.60 -13.10
N LYS A 100 -10.01 12.12 -13.79
CA LYS A 100 -10.82 11.34 -14.77
C LYS A 100 -10.00 10.55 -15.78
N ASN A 101 -8.90 11.14 -16.24
CA ASN A 101 -7.93 10.51 -17.14
C ASN A 101 -6.53 10.61 -16.54
N PRO A 102 -6.05 9.55 -15.85
CA PRO A 102 -4.72 9.55 -15.26
C PRO A 102 -3.58 9.73 -16.27
N GLU A 103 -3.71 9.22 -17.50
CA GLU A 103 -2.65 9.34 -18.53
C GLU A 103 -2.57 10.75 -19.16
N LYS A 104 -3.63 11.54 -19.03
CA LYS A 104 -3.65 12.96 -19.44
C LYS A 104 -4.22 13.79 -18.28
N PRO A 105 -3.51 13.82 -17.15
CA PRO A 105 -4.04 14.30 -15.89
C PRO A 105 -4.29 15.81 -15.98
N LYS A 106 -5.49 16.23 -15.56
CA LYS A 106 -5.87 17.63 -15.41
C LYS A 106 -6.55 17.80 -14.07
N LEU A 107 -5.99 18.66 -13.22
CA LEU A 107 -6.54 18.89 -11.88
C LEU A 107 -7.98 19.40 -11.90
N VAL A 108 -8.38 20.15 -12.93
CA VAL A 108 -9.77 20.63 -13.11
C VAL A 108 -10.78 19.50 -13.37
N ASP A 109 -10.30 18.30 -13.69
CA ASP A 109 -11.08 17.09 -13.95
C ASP A 109 -10.95 16.08 -12.80
N ILE A 110 -10.54 16.53 -11.61
CA ILE A 110 -10.52 15.72 -10.38
C ILE A 110 -11.92 15.17 -10.06
N GLU A 111 -11.98 13.93 -9.61
CA GLU A 111 -13.20 13.19 -9.28
C GLU A 111 -13.02 12.28 -8.06
N THR A 112 -12.33 12.76 -7.02
CA THR A 112 -12.03 12.01 -5.80
C THR A 112 -13.25 11.32 -5.21
N THR A 113 -14.41 11.98 -5.15
CA THR A 113 -15.66 11.42 -4.63
C THR A 113 -16.35 10.43 -5.58
N ASN A 114 -15.75 10.09 -6.72
CA ASN A 114 -16.15 8.95 -7.56
C ASN A 114 -15.24 7.73 -7.39
N ILE A 115 -14.20 7.83 -6.57
CA ILE A 115 -13.20 6.77 -6.39
C ILE A 115 -13.37 6.15 -5.02
N VAL A 116 -13.49 4.83 -4.97
CA VAL A 116 -13.41 4.04 -3.75
C VAL A 116 -11.95 3.62 -3.59
N PRO A 117 -11.21 4.18 -2.61
CA PRO A 117 -9.77 4.06 -2.60
C PRO A 117 -9.31 2.83 -1.79
N VAL A 118 -8.39 2.05 -2.35
CA VAL A 118 -7.91 0.79 -1.77
C VAL A 118 -7.22 0.98 -0.41
N ASP A 119 -6.45 2.05 -0.27
CA ASP A 119 -5.67 2.37 0.93
C ASP A 119 -6.57 2.70 2.12
N LEU A 120 -7.57 3.56 1.97
CA LEU A 120 -8.53 3.87 3.04
C LEU A 120 -9.18 2.60 3.59
N ASN A 121 -9.68 1.76 2.68
CA ASN A 121 -10.37 0.54 3.06
C ASN A 121 -9.40 -0.47 3.68
N ALA A 122 -8.14 -0.52 3.23
CA ALA A 122 -7.10 -1.32 3.86
C ALA A 122 -6.77 -0.82 5.28
N TYR A 123 -6.74 0.50 5.53
CA TYR A 123 -6.55 1.07 6.87
C TYR A 123 -7.71 0.73 7.80
N ILE A 124 -8.96 0.90 7.33
CA ILE A 124 -10.15 0.54 8.11
C ILE A 124 -10.16 -0.95 8.48
N CYS A 125 -9.82 -1.81 7.53
CA CYS A 125 -9.69 -3.25 7.76
C CYS A 125 -8.65 -3.60 8.84
N GLY A 126 -7.47 -2.97 8.80
CA GLY A 126 -6.43 -3.12 9.82
C GLY A 126 -6.85 -2.53 11.17
N ASN A 127 -7.59 -1.42 11.18
CA ASN A 127 -8.11 -0.81 12.41
C ASN A 127 -9.11 -1.72 13.13
N TYR A 128 -9.95 -2.46 12.41
CA TYR A 128 -10.83 -3.46 13.04
C TYR A 128 -10.04 -4.58 13.74
N GLU A 129 -8.96 -5.06 13.13
CA GLU A 129 -8.09 -6.08 13.75
C GLU A 129 -7.39 -5.52 15.00
N ILE A 130 -6.85 -4.30 14.90
CA ILE A 130 -6.19 -3.61 16.03
C ILE A 130 -7.17 -3.40 17.19
N LEU A 131 -8.39 -2.93 16.92
CA LEU A 131 -9.40 -2.73 17.96
C LEU A 131 -9.79 -4.04 18.63
N SER A 132 -9.95 -5.11 17.86
CA SER A 132 -10.20 -6.45 18.41
C SER A 132 -9.08 -6.85 19.37
N HIS A 133 -7.82 -6.71 18.94
CA HIS A 133 -6.66 -7.04 19.76
C HIS A 133 -6.60 -6.19 21.05
N LEU A 134 -6.74 -4.88 20.96
CA LEU A 134 -6.67 -3.99 22.13
C LEU A 134 -7.80 -4.26 23.13
N TYR A 135 -9.00 -4.64 22.68
CA TYR A 135 -10.08 -5.05 23.58
C TYR A 135 -9.81 -6.39 24.27
N LEU A 136 -9.12 -7.33 23.61
CA LEU A 136 -8.65 -8.57 24.26
C LEU A 136 -7.65 -8.27 25.37
N GLN A 137 -6.75 -7.29 25.18
CA GLN A 137 -5.79 -6.89 26.21
C GLN A 137 -6.46 -6.32 27.47
N LEU A 138 -7.70 -5.83 27.36
CA LEU A 138 -8.53 -5.40 28.49
C LEU A 138 -9.53 -6.45 28.97
N GLU A 139 -9.40 -7.69 28.51
CA GLU A 139 -10.31 -8.81 28.82
C GLU A 139 -11.78 -8.55 28.42
N ASN A 140 -12.03 -7.58 27.54
CA ASN A 140 -13.36 -7.30 27.01
C ASN A 140 -13.64 -8.20 25.79
N ASN A 141 -13.88 -9.47 26.07
CA ASN A 141 -14.11 -10.50 25.06
C ASN A 141 -15.29 -10.19 24.12
N SER A 142 -16.32 -9.50 24.61
CA SER A 142 -17.49 -9.14 23.80
C SER A 142 -17.13 -8.12 22.70
N LYS A 143 -16.44 -7.03 23.07
CA LYS A 143 -15.99 -6.02 22.09
C LYS A 143 -14.91 -6.56 21.17
N ALA A 144 -14.00 -7.36 21.72
CA ALA A 144 -12.99 -8.05 20.93
C ALA A 144 -13.61 -8.91 19.82
N PHE A 145 -14.62 -9.71 20.18
CA PHE A 145 -15.35 -10.54 19.23
C PHE A 145 -16.11 -9.71 18.18
N GLU A 146 -16.80 -8.65 18.60
CA GLU A 146 -17.49 -7.72 17.69
C GLU A 146 -16.55 -7.19 16.60
N TYR A 147 -15.38 -6.67 16.99
CA TYR A 147 -14.40 -6.13 16.05
C TYR A 147 -13.70 -7.21 15.22
N HIS A 148 -13.51 -8.41 15.77
CA HIS A 148 -13.01 -9.55 15.01
C HIS A 148 -13.96 -9.92 13.88
N THR A 149 -15.27 -10.01 14.16
CA THR A 149 -16.29 -10.29 13.14
C THR A 149 -16.31 -9.19 12.07
N LYS A 150 -16.27 -7.91 12.47
CA LYS A 150 -16.17 -6.78 11.52
C LYS A 150 -14.94 -6.90 10.62
N HIS A 151 -13.76 -7.19 11.18
CA HIS A 151 -12.54 -7.40 10.40
C HIS A 151 -12.71 -8.54 9.40
N TYR A 152 -13.20 -9.70 9.86
CA TYR A 152 -13.36 -10.89 9.02
C TYR A 152 -14.30 -10.63 7.84
N GLU A 153 -15.51 -10.13 8.10
CA GLU A 153 -16.50 -9.85 7.06
C GLU A 153 -16.04 -8.75 6.10
N PHE A 154 -15.42 -7.69 6.64
CA PHE A 154 -14.93 -6.58 5.84
C PHE A 154 -13.78 -7.03 4.92
N ARG A 155 -12.85 -7.85 5.42
CA ARG A 155 -11.75 -8.39 4.61
C ARG A 155 -12.25 -9.24 3.44
N GLU A 156 -13.28 -10.08 3.65
CA GLU A 156 -13.87 -10.87 2.56
C GLU A 156 -14.47 -9.96 1.47
N ASN A 157 -15.16 -8.90 1.87
CA ASN A 157 -15.74 -7.95 0.93
C ASN A 157 -14.67 -7.07 0.26
N PHE A 158 -13.63 -6.70 1.00
CA PHE A 158 -12.48 -5.95 0.50
C PHE A 158 -11.82 -6.69 -0.67
N GLN A 159 -11.56 -8.00 -0.52
CA GLN A 159 -10.97 -8.80 -1.59
C GLN A 159 -11.86 -8.82 -2.85
N LYS A 160 -13.17 -8.96 -2.68
CA LYS A 160 -14.14 -8.96 -3.81
C LYS A 160 -14.23 -7.61 -4.54
N VAL A 161 -14.04 -6.50 -3.81
CA VAL A 161 -14.13 -5.16 -4.40
C VAL A 161 -12.82 -4.72 -5.04
N PHE A 162 -11.67 -4.95 -4.40
CA PHE A 162 -10.41 -4.32 -4.81
C PHE A 162 -9.45 -5.25 -5.55
N PHE A 163 -9.50 -6.57 -5.32
CA PHE A 163 -8.52 -7.48 -5.91
C PHE A 163 -8.92 -7.90 -7.32
N VAL A 164 -8.09 -7.55 -8.31
CA VAL A 164 -8.24 -7.97 -9.71
C VAL A 164 -7.31 -9.15 -9.97
N GLN A 165 -7.85 -10.29 -10.43
CA GLN A 165 -7.09 -11.54 -10.57
C GLN A 165 -6.84 -11.99 -12.03
N HIS A 166 -7.46 -11.35 -13.02
CA HIS A 166 -7.60 -11.88 -14.38
C HIS A 166 -6.29 -12.09 -15.16
N ASP A 167 -5.19 -11.47 -14.76
CA ASP A 167 -3.87 -11.65 -15.36
C ASP A 167 -2.80 -11.67 -14.26
N ARG A 168 -1.89 -12.65 -14.33
CA ARG A 168 -0.84 -12.86 -13.32
C ARG A 168 0.09 -11.66 -13.20
N GLU A 169 0.29 -10.90 -14.29
CA GLU A 169 1.20 -9.76 -14.30
C GLU A 169 0.53 -8.49 -13.72
N THR A 170 -0.79 -8.41 -13.79
CA THR A 170 -1.60 -7.27 -13.29
C THR A 170 -2.48 -7.64 -12.10
N ALA A 171 -2.17 -8.74 -11.41
CA ALA A 171 -2.93 -9.21 -10.26
C ALA A 171 -2.63 -8.35 -9.03
N GLY A 172 -3.61 -7.59 -8.55
CA GLY A 172 -3.37 -6.66 -7.46
C GLY A 172 -4.62 -5.98 -6.92
N TRP A 173 -4.43 -5.18 -5.88
CA TRP A 173 -5.49 -4.34 -5.33
C TRP A 173 -5.47 -2.95 -5.97
N TYR A 174 -6.61 -2.53 -6.51
CA TYR A 174 -6.74 -1.28 -7.24
C TYR A 174 -7.93 -0.49 -6.76
N ASP A 175 -7.87 0.83 -6.85
CA ASP A 175 -9.03 1.68 -6.60
C ASP A 175 -10.18 1.33 -7.56
N TYR A 176 -11.41 1.40 -7.06
CA TYR A 176 -12.61 1.18 -7.85
C TYR A 176 -13.27 2.52 -8.20
N ASN A 177 -13.54 2.77 -9.48
CA ASN A 177 -14.19 4.01 -9.92
C ASN A 177 -15.69 3.78 -10.12
N LEU A 178 -16.53 4.43 -9.30
CA LEU A 178 -17.99 4.29 -9.30
C LEU A 178 -18.63 4.72 -10.62
N ARG A 179 -18.07 5.73 -11.28
CA ARG A 179 -18.58 6.25 -12.56
C ARG A 179 -18.25 5.30 -13.71
N LYS A 180 -17.01 4.80 -13.77
CA LYS A 180 -16.57 3.87 -14.82
C LYS A 180 -17.04 2.43 -14.56
N LYS A 181 -17.40 2.12 -13.31
CA LYS A 181 -17.68 0.77 -12.82
C LYS A 181 -16.53 -0.21 -13.08
N ASP A 182 -15.30 0.29 -12.99
CA ASP A 182 -14.08 -0.46 -13.30
C ASP A 182 -12.91 0.03 -12.43
N HIS A 183 -11.87 -0.80 -12.34
CA HIS A 183 -10.66 -0.53 -11.58
C HIS A 183 -9.68 0.36 -12.34
N ASN A 184 -9.03 1.27 -11.61
CA ASN A 184 -7.88 1.99 -12.14
C ASN A 184 -6.63 1.12 -12.03
N LYS A 185 -6.28 0.42 -13.12
CA LYS A 185 -5.15 -0.54 -13.14
C LYS A 185 -3.76 0.10 -13.32
N ASN A 186 -3.69 1.44 -13.39
CA ASN A 186 -2.41 2.13 -13.36
C ASN A 186 -1.69 1.86 -12.04
N PHE A 187 -0.36 1.82 -12.08
CA PHE A 187 0.42 1.67 -10.85
C PHE A 187 0.32 2.92 -9.96
N TYR A 188 -0.13 2.70 -8.73
CA TYR A 188 0.06 3.57 -7.59
C TYR A 188 0.62 2.73 -6.44
N ALA A 189 1.50 3.32 -5.62
CA ALA A 189 2.10 2.65 -4.48
C ALA A 189 1.07 2.10 -3.47
N THR A 190 -0.18 2.57 -3.53
CA THR A 190 -1.29 2.07 -2.72
C THR A 190 -1.62 0.59 -2.95
N ILE A 191 -1.21 0.02 -4.09
CA ILE A 191 -1.35 -1.42 -4.40
C ILE A 191 -0.74 -2.33 -3.33
N ALA A 192 0.25 -1.86 -2.58
CA ALA A 192 0.94 -2.65 -1.55
C ALA A 192 0.44 -2.40 -0.12
N ILE A 193 -0.41 -1.39 0.09
CA ILE A 193 -0.90 -1.02 1.42
C ILE A 193 -1.68 -2.14 2.12
N PRO A 194 -2.45 -2.98 1.42
CA PRO A 194 -3.09 -4.12 2.08
C PRO A 194 -2.10 -5.14 2.65
N LEU A 195 -0.85 -5.20 2.15
CA LEU A 195 0.21 -6.01 2.78
C LEU A 195 0.61 -5.43 4.14
N PHE A 196 0.75 -4.10 4.22
CA PHE A 196 1.08 -3.40 5.46
C PHE A 196 0.00 -3.56 6.53
N THR A 197 -1.26 -3.40 6.15
CA THR A 197 -2.41 -3.51 7.08
C THR A 197 -2.88 -4.93 7.31
N ARG A 198 -2.27 -5.91 6.64
CA ARG A 198 -2.66 -7.33 6.66
C ARG A 198 -4.13 -7.57 6.32
N CYS A 199 -4.71 -6.71 5.47
CA CYS A 199 -6.08 -6.88 4.97
C CYS A 199 -6.14 -7.91 3.82
N TYR A 200 -5.62 -9.11 4.06
CA TYR A 200 -5.62 -10.23 3.14
C TYR A 200 -5.61 -11.55 3.93
N HIS A 201 -5.88 -12.66 3.24
CA HIS A 201 -5.87 -13.97 3.87
C HIS A 201 -4.45 -14.36 4.28
N SER A 202 -4.19 -14.53 5.58
CA SER A 202 -2.89 -14.95 6.09
C SER A 202 -2.44 -16.33 5.58
N ILE A 203 -3.39 -17.19 5.21
CA ILE A 203 -3.10 -18.50 4.60
C ILE A 203 -2.58 -18.39 3.15
N ASP A 204 -2.74 -17.24 2.51
CA ASP A 204 -2.27 -17.00 1.15
C ASP A 204 -0.82 -16.51 1.15
N LEU A 205 0.10 -17.47 1.30
CA LEU A 205 1.54 -17.24 1.38
C LEU A 205 2.15 -16.64 0.10
N GLN A 206 1.40 -16.65 -1.02
CA GLN A 206 1.84 -16.12 -2.31
C GLN A 206 1.37 -14.67 -2.54
N GLN A 207 0.49 -14.13 -1.69
CA GLN A 207 -0.10 -12.80 -1.89
C GLN A 207 0.97 -11.70 -1.99
N SER A 208 1.93 -11.68 -1.08
CA SER A 208 3.03 -10.69 -1.11
C SER A 208 3.90 -10.82 -2.36
N GLU A 209 4.12 -12.05 -2.84
CA GLU A 209 4.90 -12.29 -4.05
C GLU A 209 4.15 -11.86 -5.32
N ARG A 210 2.84 -12.10 -5.41
CA ARG A 210 2.02 -11.61 -6.53
C ARG A 210 2.06 -10.09 -6.63
N ILE A 211 1.87 -9.39 -5.52
CA ILE A 211 1.95 -7.93 -5.50
C ILE A 211 3.36 -7.45 -5.88
N PHE A 212 4.40 -8.08 -5.34
CA PHE A 212 5.78 -7.75 -5.70
C PHE A 212 6.03 -7.91 -7.21
N ARG A 213 5.56 -9.00 -7.82
CA ARG A 213 5.66 -9.22 -9.27
C ARG A 213 4.90 -8.17 -10.07
N THR A 214 3.69 -7.79 -9.66
CA THR A 214 2.95 -6.71 -10.33
C THR A 214 3.68 -5.36 -10.24
N MET A 215 4.31 -5.07 -9.11
CA MET A 215 5.20 -3.90 -8.99
C MET A 215 6.41 -4.00 -9.93
N GLU A 216 7.02 -5.18 -10.03
CA GLU A 216 8.13 -5.46 -10.94
C GLU A 216 7.76 -5.22 -12.40
N THR A 217 6.61 -5.76 -12.85
CA THR A 217 6.07 -5.54 -14.19
C THR A 217 5.80 -4.07 -14.47
N ALA A 218 5.29 -3.32 -13.49
CA ALA A 218 5.11 -1.88 -13.59
C ALA A 218 6.44 -1.09 -13.71
N GLY A 219 7.58 -1.75 -13.49
CA GLY A 219 8.92 -1.19 -13.69
C GLY A 219 9.43 -0.35 -12.53
N VAL A 220 8.71 -0.30 -11.41
CA VAL A 220 8.98 0.61 -10.28
C VAL A 220 10.32 0.33 -9.60
N PHE A 221 10.80 -0.92 -9.72
CA PHE A 221 12.07 -1.38 -9.17
C PHE A 221 13.30 -0.88 -9.93
N LYS A 222 13.11 -0.36 -11.16
CA LYS A 222 14.18 0.26 -11.96
C LYS A 222 14.61 1.61 -11.39
N GLU A 223 13.74 2.29 -10.63
CA GLU A 223 13.99 3.63 -10.09
C GLU A 223 15.02 3.61 -8.96
N PRO A 224 16.24 4.15 -9.08
CA PRO A 224 17.35 3.88 -8.16
C PRO A 224 17.17 4.39 -6.72
N GLY A 225 16.27 5.34 -6.46
CA GLY A 225 16.12 6.03 -5.18
C GLY A 225 15.01 5.51 -4.26
N GLY A 226 14.22 4.53 -4.69
CA GLY A 226 13.06 4.01 -3.96
C GLY A 226 11.91 3.66 -4.89
N ILE A 227 10.71 3.55 -4.34
CA ILE A 227 9.47 3.34 -5.10
C ILE A 227 8.80 4.70 -5.36
N PRO A 228 8.47 5.01 -6.63
CA PRO A 228 7.72 6.22 -6.95
C PRO A 228 6.25 6.06 -6.52
N THR A 229 5.59 7.18 -6.33
CA THR A 229 4.18 7.24 -5.94
C THR A 229 3.25 6.63 -7.00
N SER A 230 3.57 6.90 -8.27
CA SER A 230 2.94 6.36 -9.47
C SER A 230 4.00 6.29 -10.59
N MET A 231 3.65 5.74 -11.75
CA MET A 231 4.49 5.84 -12.96
C MET A 231 4.08 6.98 -13.91
N ILE A 232 3.15 7.84 -13.48
CA ILE A 232 2.60 8.92 -14.29
C ILE A 232 3.27 10.24 -13.89
N ASN A 233 3.87 10.93 -14.86
CA ASN A 233 4.42 12.27 -14.64
C ASN A 233 3.35 13.34 -14.89
N SER A 234 2.57 13.66 -13.85
CA SER A 234 1.50 14.66 -13.92
C SER A 234 1.94 16.08 -13.52
N HIS A 235 3.18 16.23 -13.05
CA HIS A 235 3.69 17.40 -12.33
C HIS A 235 3.02 17.70 -10.97
N GLN A 236 2.07 16.87 -10.53
CA GLN A 236 1.57 16.92 -9.16
C GLN A 236 2.55 16.23 -8.18
N GLN A 237 2.43 16.54 -6.90
CA GLN A 237 3.40 16.08 -5.91
C GLN A 237 3.28 14.58 -5.56
N TRP A 238 2.08 14.00 -5.65
CA TRP A 238 1.83 12.58 -5.40
C TRP A 238 1.82 11.77 -6.71
N ASP A 239 2.89 11.90 -7.50
CA ASP A 239 3.08 11.24 -8.79
C ASP A 239 4.57 11.12 -9.14
N TYR A 240 4.90 10.44 -10.23
CA TYR A 240 6.27 10.35 -10.74
C TYR A 240 6.87 11.74 -10.99
N PRO A 241 8.14 12.01 -10.62
CA PRO A 241 9.15 11.07 -10.11
C PRO A 241 9.25 10.99 -8.59
N ASN A 242 8.26 11.50 -7.85
CA ASN A 242 8.37 11.58 -6.40
C ASN A 242 8.09 10.23 -5.74
N GLY A 243 8.95 9.84 -4.81
CA GLY A 243 8.68 8.84 -3.79
C GLY A 243 8.51 9.52 -2.43
N TRP A 244 7.54 9.01 -1.66
CA TRP A 244 7.23 9.53 -0.32
C TRP A 244 7.66 8.53 0.76
N PRO A 245 8.25 9.02 1.87
CA PRO A 245 8.61 8.19 3.02
C PRO A 245 7.50 7.26 3.52
N PRO A 246 6.25 7.70 3.77
CA PRO A 246 5.21 6.80 4.26
C PRO A 246 4.90 5.65 3.30
N LEU A 247 4.88 5.90 1.98
CA LEU A 247 4.58 4.87 0.99
C LEU A 247 5.69 3.83 0.89
N ASN A 248 6.94 4.30 0.84
CA ASN A 248 8.09 3.40 0.81
C ASN A 248 8.16 2.55 2.08
N HIS A 249 7.93 3.17 3.25
CA HIS A 249 7.90 2.47 4.53
C HIS A 249 6.81 1.39 4.56
N MET A 250 5.56 1.73 4.22
CA MET A 250 4.47 0.74 4.24
C MET A 250 4.71 -0.42 3.26
N ILE A 251 5.29 -0.17 2.08
CA ILE A 251 5.71 -1.24 1.15
C ILE A 251 6.76 -2.14 1.80
N ILE A 252 7.83 -1.55 2.32
CA ILE A 252 8.93 -2.29 2.96
C ILE A 252 8.39 -3.13 4.12
N GLU A 253 7.56 -2.53 4.96
CA GLU A 253 7.03 -3.14 6.15
C GLU A 253 6.02 -4.25 5.84
N GLY A 254 5.15 -4.05 4.84
CA GLY A 254 4.25 -5.09 4.36
C GLY A 254 4.99 -6.32 3.84
N LEU A 255 6.11 -6.13 3.16
CA LEU A 255 6.97 -7.24 2.71
C LEU A 255 7.75 -7.86 3.86
N ARG A 256 8.26 -7.07 4.80
CA ARG A 256 9.02 -7.53 5.98
C ARG A 256 8.16 -8.37 6.92
N ARG A 257 6.90 -7.98 7.12
CA ARG A 257 5.93 -8.67 7.97
C ARG A 257 5.25 -9.86 7.32
N SER A 258 5.54 -10.14 6.05
CA SER A 258 5.05 -11.34 5.38
C SER A 258 5.75 -12.59 5.90
N ASP A 259 5.06 -13.74 5.88
CA ASP A 259 5.64 -15.05 6.21
C ASP A 259 6.53 -15.62 5.08
N ASN A 260 6.85 -14.80 4.07
CA ASN A 260 7.62 -15.19 2.91
C ASN A 260 9.07 -14.67 3.01
N LYS A 261 10.01 -15.59 3.25
CA LYS A 261 11.46 -15.27 3.39
C LYS A 261 12.04 -14.54 2.17
N LEU A 262 11.56 -14.83 0.96
CA LEU A 262 12.01 -14.12 -0.24
C LEU A 262 11.56 -12.65 -0.19
N MET A 263 10.31 -12.40 0.19
CA MET A 263 9.78 -11.04 0.34
C MET A 263 10.44 -10.27 1.48
N GLN A 264 10.79 -10.92 2.59
CA GLN A 264 11.58 -10.31 3.65
C GLN A 264 12.97 -9.86 3.17
N LYS A 265 13.62 -10.63 2.28
CA LYS A 265 14.87 -10.21 1.63
C LYS A 265 14.65 -9.02 0.69
N LYS A 266 13.58 -9.04 -0.10
CA LYS A 266 13.22 -7.92 -0.98
C LYS A 266 12.87 -6.64 -0.18
N ALA A 267 12.27 -6.78 1.00
CA ALA A 267 12.04 -5.67 1.92
C ALA A 267 13.36 -5.00 2.35
N PHE A 268 14.35 -5.79 2.76
CA PHE A 268 15.68 -5.27 3.12
C PHE A 268 16.36 -4.58 1.93
N TRP A 269 16.24 -5.14 0.72
CA TRP A 269 16.75 -4.50 -0.49
C TRP A 269 16.10 -3.12 -0.73
N LEU A 270 14.78 -3.02 -0.64
CA LEU A 270 14.07 -1.74 -0.77
C LEU A 270 14.43 -0.75 0.34
N ALA A 271 14.58 -1.22 1.58
CA ALA A 271 15.02 -0.40 2.70
C ALA A 271 16.41 0.19 2.47
N THR A 272 17.36 -0.64 2.04
CA THR A 272 18.73 -0.21 1.71
C THR A 272 18.72 0.87 0.64
N LYS A 273 17.94 0.66 -0.42
CA LYS A 273 17.78 1.61 -1.52
C LYS A 273 17.24 2.96 -1.04
N TRP A 274 16.17 2.95 -0.24
CA TRP A 274 15.55 4.16 0.31
C TRP A 274 16.47 4.90 1.30
N VAL A 275 17.11 4.19 2.23
CA VAL A 275 18.02 4.78 3.23
C VAL A 275 19.22 5.44 2.55
N LEU A 276 19.89 4.74 1.63
CA LEU A 276 21.04 5.28 0.92
C LEU A 276 20.67 6.49 0.04
N SER A 277 19.51 6.44 -0.61
CA SER A 277 18.93 7.55 -1.37
C SER A 277 18.76 8.80 -0.51
N ASN A 278 18.10 8.66 0.64
CA ASN A 278 17.89 9.75 1.60
C ASN A 278 19.22 10.29 2.16
N TYR A 279 20.15 9.40 2.49
CA TYR A 279 21.48 9.78 2.99
C TYR A 279 22.28 10.57 1.95
N ARG A 280 22.24 10.20 0.67
CA ARG A 280 22.88 10.97 -0.41
C ARG A 280 22.32 12.39 -0.50
N VAL A 281 21.00 12.56 -0.43
CA VAL A 281 20.39 13.89 -0.41
C VAL A 281 20.83 14.68 0.82
N TYR A 282 20.77 14.07 2.00
CA TYR A 282 21.19 14.69 3.24
C TYR A 282 22.63 15.21 3.16
N ARG A 283 23.55 14.41 2.61
CA ARG A 283 24.97 14.77 2.45
C ARG A 283 25.20 15.88 1.42
N ASN A 284 24.41 15.91 0.35
CA ASN A 284 24.57 16.88 -0.73
C ASN A 284 23.85 18.22 -0.48
N ASP A 285 22.87 18.26 0.43
CA ASP A 285 22.01 19.43 0.63
C ASP A 285 22.75 20.62 1.27
N SER A 286 23.47 20.38 2.37
CA SER A 286 24.22 21.42 3.08
C SER A 286 25.26 20.80 4.02
N PRO A 287 26.25 21.56 4.53
CA PRO A 287 27.23 21.04 5.49
C PRO A 287 26.62 20.42 6.76
N LYS A 288 25.40 20.82 7.13
CA LYS A 288 24.65 20.29 8.28
C LYS A 288 23.62 19.22 7.90
N GLY A 289 23.38 19.03 6.59
CA GLY A 289 22.37 18.15 6.02
C GLY A 289 20.92 18.52 6.37
N LYS A 290 20.00 18.19 5.47
CA LYS A 290 18.55 18.30 5.72
C LYS A 290 17.82 17.09 5.17
N MET A 291 16.81 16.67 5.91
CA MET A 291 15.80 15.71 5.44
C MET A 291 14.65 16.49 4.81
N TRP A 292 14.00 15.92 3.80
CA TRP A 292 12.97 16.58 3.02
C TRP A 292 11.67 15.80 3.07
N GLU A 293 10.56 16.49 2.79
CA GLU A 293 9.21 15.92 2.73
C GLU A 293 9.09 14.72 1.78
N LYS A 294 9.76 14.79 0.61
CA LYS A 294 9.65 13.86 -0.51
C LYS A 294 10.92 13.89 -1.37
N TYR A 295 11.14 12.85 -2.19
CA TYR A 295 12.41 12.61 -2.90
C TYR A 295 12.17 12.22 -4.36
N GLU A 296 13.00 12.70 -5.30
CA GLU A 296 13.01 12.21 -6.68
C GLU A 296 13.64 10.81 -6.71
N VAL A 297 12.86 9.76 -6.96
CA VAL A 297 13.39 8.38 -6.90
C VAL A 297 14.09 7.91 -8.18
N ASN A 298 14.00 8.69 -9.25
CA ASN A 298 14.49 8.28 -10.57
C ASN A 298 15.98 8.52 -10.82
N LYS A 299 16.71 9.01 -9.82
CA LYS A 299 18.15 9.33 -9.92
C LYS A 299 18.93 8.63 -8.81
N PHE A 300 20.12 8.11 -9.16
CA PHE A 300 21.01 7.48 -8.19
C PHE A 300 21.55 8.47 -7.14
N LYS A 301 21.75 9.72 -7.58
CA LYS A 301 21.93 10.90 -6.73
C LYS A 301 20.61 11.68 -6.74
N PRO A 302 19.64 11.28 -5.92
CA PRO A 302 18.33 11.89 -5.90
C PRO A 302 18.43 13.34 -5.42
N ASN A 303 17.50 14.17 -5.88
CA ASN A 303 17.23 15.46 -5.26
C ASN A 303 16.03 15.32 -4.33
N LYS A 304 15.77 16.38 -3.55
CA LYS A 304 14.45 16.59 -2.98
C LYS A 304 13.39 16.61 -4.10
N GLY A 305 12.23 16.02 -3.83
CA GLY A 305 11.12 15.99 -4.78
C GLY A 305 10.52 17.38 -5.01
N VAL A 306 9.71 17.49 -6.06
CA VAL A 306 9.15 18.76 -6.56
C VAL A 306 7.67 18.61 -6.95
N GLY A 307 7.01 19.68 -7.37
CA GLY A 307 5.61 19.65 -7.83
C GLY A 307 4.59 19.86 -6.71
N GLY A 308 3.32 19.97 -7.11
CA GLY A 308 2.24 20.41 -6.23
C GLY A 308 2.09 21.93 -6.16
N GLU A 309 1.29 22.41 -5.20
CA GLU A 309 0.93 23.83 -5.07
C GLU A 309 1.91 24.67 -4.23
N TYR A 310 2.89 24.03 -3.56
CA TYR A 310 3.85 24.70 -2.68
C TYR A 310 5.27 24.14 -2.80
N GLN A 311 6.25 24.89 -2.25
CA GLN A 311 7.66 24.48 -2.23
C GLN A 311 7.89 23.33 -1.25
N VAL A 312 8.77 22.39 -1.61
CA VAL A 312 9.13 21.25 -0.74
C VAL A 312 9.65 21.67 0.65
N GLN A 313 9.20 21.00 1.70
CA GLN A 313 9.47 21.34 3.11
C GLN A 313 10.64 20.56 3.72
N ALA A 314 11.38 21.17 4.64
CA ALA A 314 12.59 20.61 5.27
C ALA A 314 12.35 20.12 6.72
N GLY A 315 13.20 19.19 7.18
CA GLY A 315 13.20 18.60 8.53
C GLY A 315 12.15 17.51 8.76
N PHE A 316 11.45 17.09 7.70
CA PHE A 316 10.08 16.57 7.78
C PHE A 316 9.86 15.35 8.69
N GLY A 317 8.80 15.40 9.52
CA GLY A 317 8.55 14.44 10.60
C GLY A 317 8.46 12.97 10.16
N TRP A 318 7.64 12.66 9.15
CA TRP A 318 7.56 11.28 8.65
C TRP A 318 8.87 10.79 8.04
N THR A 319 9.71 11.68 7.52
CA THR A 319 10.94 11.28 6.83
C THR A 319 11.94 10.82 7.87
N ASN A 320 12.07 11.62 8.92
CA ASN A 320 12.91 11.29 10.06
C ASN A 320 12.42 10.01 10.73
N GLY A 321 11.11 9.88 10.97
CA GLY A 321 10.53 8.70 11.59
C GLY A 321 10.82 7.42 10.79
N VAL A 322 10.55 7.44 9.49
CA VAL A 322 10.82 6.29 8.59
C VAL A 322 12.30 5.94 8.55
N ILE A 323 13.19 6.93 8.44
CA ILE A 323 14.63 6.65 8.38
C ILE A 323 15.15 6.09 9.70
N LEU A 324 14.69 6.61 10.84
CA LEU A 324 15.05 6.06 12.16
C LEU A 324 14.57 4.62 12.33
N ASP A 325 13.33 4.33 11.93
CA ASP A 325 12.76 2.98 11.99
C ASP A 325 13.54 2.00 11.11
N LEU A 326 13.82 2.36 9.85
CA LEU A 326 14.57 1.51 8.93
C LEU A 326 16.03 1.31 9.37
N LEU A 327 16.69 2.34 9.92
CA LEU A 327 18.04 2.21 10.47
C LEU A 327 18.07 1.36 11.74
N THR A 328 17.05 1.46 12.58
CA THR A 328 16.92 0.59 13.76
C THR A 328 16.69 -0.87 13.35
N THR A 329 15.91 -1.08 12.29
CA THR A 329 15.51 -2.41 11.81
C THR A 329 16.60 -3.11 10.97
N PHE A 330 17.37 -2.35 10.18
CA PHE A 330 18.27 -2.89 9.16
C PHE A 330 19.70 -2.31 9.19
N GLY A 331 19.97 -1.33 10.06
CA GLY A 331 21.22 -0.55 10.02
C GLY A 331 22.49 -1.37 10.31
N ASP A 332 22.37 -2.49 11.02
CA ASP A 332 23.45 -3.45 11.25
C ASP A 332 23.90 -4.18 9.97
N ARG A 333 23.06 -4.19 8.93
CA ARG A 333 23.28 -4.88 7.66
C ARG A 333 23.47 -3.92 6.48
N ILE A 334 23.15 -2.64 6.64
CA ILE A 334 23.28 -1.63 5.57
C ILE A 334 24.74 -1.17 5.49
N GLU A 335 25.36 -1.37 4.33
CA GLU A 335 26.70 -0.87 4.03
C GLU A 335 26.65 0.35 3.12
N PHE A 336 27.41 1.40 3.45
CA PHE A 336 27.63 2.55 2.59
C PHE A 336 28.95 2.38 1.83
N LYS A 337 28.88 2.07 0.54
CA LYS A 337 30.03 2.15 -0.38
C LYS A 337 30.03 3.52 -1.07
N ASN A 338 31.18 4.18 -1.13
CA ASN A 338 31.30 5.51 -1.73
C ASN A 338 30.89 5.51 -3.21
N ASP A 339 30.35 6.63 -3.70
CA ASP A 339 29.88 6.78 -5.09
C ASP A 339 30.97 6.50 -6.16
N LEU A 340 32.26 6.59 -5.80
CA LEU A 340 33.39 6.30 -6.69
C LEU A 340 33.67 4.79 -6.85
N GLU A 341 33.17 3.96 -5.94
CA GLU A 341 33.30 2.50 -5.98
C GLU A 341 32.05 1.84 -6.60
N MET A 342 30.93 2.55 -6.66
CA MET A 342 29.67 2.07 -7.19
C MET A 342 29.51 2.44 -8.67
N ASN A 343 29.95 1.54 -9.56
CA ASN A 343 29.48 1.57 -10.96
C ASN A 343 27.94 1.37 -10.93
N PRO A 344 27.12 2.23 -11.55
CA PRO A 344 25.66 2.05 -11.60
C PRO A 344 25.25 0.67 -12.12
N ASN A 345 26.03 0.10 -13.05
CA ASN A 345 25.85 -1.27 -13.55
C ASN A 345 26.35 -2.34 -12.57
N ALA A 346 27.24 -2.01 -11.63
CA ALA A 346 27.68 -2.90 -10.55
C ALA A 346 26.70 -2.92 -9.37
N VAL A 347 25.98 -1.83 -9.08
CA VAL A 347 24.88 -1.85 -8.08
C VAL A 347 23.71 -2.66 -8.62
N ALA A 348 23.35 -2.48 -9.89
CA ALA A 348 22.42 -3.38 -10.56
C ALA A 348 22.93 -4.83 -10.48
N LYS A 349 24.21 -5.10 -10.78
CA LYS A 349 24.77 -6.47 -10.69
C LYS A 349 24.97 -7.04 -9.28
N GLU A 350 25.24 -6.26 -8.23
CA GLU A 350 25.33 -6.74 -6.83
C GLU A 350 23.93 -6.97 -6.24
N VAL A 351 22.94 -6.18 -6.68
CA VAL A 351 21.52 -6.39 -6.37
C VAL A 351 20.97 -7.58 -7.16
N ILE A 352 21.35 -7.75 -8.43
CA ILE A 352 20.97 -8.85 -9.33
C ILE A 352 21.75 -10.14 -9.02
N SER A 353 23.00 -10.09 -8.55
CA SER A 353 23.74 -11.29 -8.11
C SER A 353 23.24 -11.85 -6.79
N ASN A 354 22.43 -11.08 -6.07
CA ASN A 354 21.64 -11.50 -4.92
C ASN A 354 20.18 -11.84 -5.30
N GLU A 355 19.82 -11.85 -6.58
CA GLU A 355 18.60 -12.50 -7.07
C GLU A 355 18.77 -14.02 -7.00
N PRO A 356 17.73 -14.77 -6.58
CA PRO A 356 17.76 -16.22 -6.73
C PRO A 356 17.84 -16.59 -8.22
N PRO A 357 18.51 -17.70 -8.58
CA PRO A 357 18.54 -18.16 -9.96
C PRO A 357 17.12 -18.36 -10.47
N ASN A 358 16.86 -17.89 -11.69
CA ASN A 358 15.62 -18.17 -12.42
C ASN A 358 15.29 -19.67 -12.30
N LEU A 359 14.09 -19.97 -11.80
CA LEU A 359 13.53 -21.31 -11.94
C LEU A 359 13.44 -21.61 -13.44
N PRO A 360 13.87 -22.81 -13.89
CA PRO A 360 13.86 -23.14 -15.30
C PRO A 360 12.45 -23.11 -15.85
N ASP A 361 12.34 -22.50 -17.02
CA ASP A 361 11.17 -22.44 -17.87
C ASP A 361 10.69 -23.86 -18.17
N VAL A 362 9.53 -24.25 -17.63
CA VAL A 362 8.84 -25.48 -18.06
C VAL A 362 8.06 -25.13 -19.32
N GLY A 363 8.81 -24.84 -20.38
CA GLY A 363 8.31 -24.66 -21.73
C GLY A 363 7.86 -26.00 -22.30
N GLY A 364 6.62 -26.04 -22.79
CA GLY A 364 6.05 -27.19 -23.47
C GLY A 364 6.86 -27.59 -24.70
N GLY A 365 7.22 -28.87 -24.76
CA GLY A 365 7.73 -29.54 -25.94
C GLY A 365 6.96 -30.84 -26.15
N ASN A 366 6.04 -30.85 -27.11
CA ASN A 366 5.60 -32.09 -27.76
C ASN A 366 6.74 -32.59 -28.63
N LEU A 367 7.13 -33.87 -28.51
CA LEU A 367 7.29 -34.81 -29.63
C LEU A 367 7.76 -36.21 -29.15
N GLN A 368 6.91 -37.18 -29.46
CA GLN A 368 7.18 -38.53 -29.96
C GLN A 368 7.89 -39.59 -29.09
N GLN A 369 7.07 -40.59 -28.74
CA GLN A 369 7.30 -42.03 -28.80
C GLN A 369 8.75 -42.54 -28.76
N ASN A 370 9.09 -43.25 -27.69
CA ASN A 370 9.75 -44.55 -27.81
C ASN A 370 9.33 -45.47 -26.67
N ASN A 371 8.74 -46.61 -27.06
CA ASN A 371 8.40 -47.73 -26.21
C ASN A 371 9.67 -48.38 -25.67
N THR A 372 9.78 -48.56 -24.35
CA THR A 372 10.30 -49.82 -23.80
C THR A 372 9.70 -50.07 -22.41
N LEU A 373 9.17 -51.28 -22.25
CA LEU A 373 8.53 -51.82 -21.06
C LEU A 373 9.48 -51.85 -19.85
N GLN A 374 8.96 -51.53 -18.66
CA GLN A 374 9.11 -52.38 -17.48
C GLN A 374 8.04 -52.06 -16.42
N GLN A 375 7.49 -53.14 -15.86
CA GLN A 375 6.36 -53.24 -14.95
C GLN A 375 6.68 -52.68 -13.55
N ASN A 376 5.72 -52.01 -12.89
CA ASN A 376 5.01 -52.58 -11.74
C ASN A 376 4.07 -51.59 -11.02
N GLN A 377 2.87 -52.11 -10.73
CA GLN A 377 2.02 -51.91 -9.55
C GLN A 377 1.31 -50.56 -9.33
N THR A 378 0.05 -50.58 -9.74
CA THR A 378 -1.07 -49.75 -9.29
C THR A 378 -1.41 -50.02 -7.82
N ILE A 379 -1.57 -48.97 -7.01
CA ILE A 379 -2.33 -49.03 -5.75
C ILE A 379 -3.41 -47.94 -5.80
N ASP A 380 -4.63 -48.41 -5.59
CA ASP A 380 -5.92 -47.74 -5.63
C ASP A 380 -6.15 -46.94 -4.32
N THR A 381 -6.38 -45.64 -4.43
CA THR A 381 -6.68 -44.75 -3.29
C THR A 381 -8.17 -44.82 -2.96
N ARG A 382 -8.55 -45.82 -2.17
CA ARG A 382 -9.89 -45.92 -1.56
C ARG A 382 -9.92 -46.21 -0.05
N GLU A 383 -8.80 -46.12 0.66
CA GLU A 383 -8.73 -46.33 2.12
C GLU A 383 -7.95 -45.22 2.84
N SER A 384 -8.48 -43.99 2.87
CA SER A 384 -7.92 -42.93 3.72
C SER A 384 -8.98 -42.05 4.39
N ILE A 385 -10.24 -42.50 4.41
CA ILE A 385 -11.37 -41.74 4.98
C ILE A 385 -11.88 -42.35 6.31
N GLU A 386 -11.23 -43.37 6.87
CA GLU A 386 -11.73 -44.05 8.11
C GLU A 386 -10.85 -43.92 9.36
N LEU A 387 -9.95 -42.92 9.46
CA LEU A 387 -9.03 -42.79 10.61
C LEU A 387 -9.11 -41.48 11.41
N LEU A 388 -10.22 -40.72 11.34
CA LEU A 388 -10.38 -39.49 12.14
C LEU A 388 -11.64 -39.43 13.03
N ASP A 389 -12.32 -40.55 13.28
CA ASP A 389 -13.55 -40.55 14.11
C ASP A 389 -13.45 -41.37 15.41
N LYS A 390 -12.23 -41.55 15.96
CA LYS A 390 -12.02 -42.31 17.21
C LYS A 390 -11.01 -41.70 18.18
N GLU A 391 -11.02 -40.39 18.41
CA GLU A 391 -10.32 -39.78 19.56
C GLU A 391 -11.10 -38.65 20.24
N SER A 392 -12.40 -38.85 20.47
CA SER A 392 -13.21 -37.89 21.23
C SER A 392 -14.00 -38.52 22.38
N HIS A 393 -13.50 -39.56 23.06
CA HIS A 393 -14.05 -39.96 24.36
C HIS A 393 -12.98 -40.59 25.27
N LYS A 394 -12.48 -39.80 26.24
CA LYS A 394 -12.19 -40.11 27.65
C LYS A 394 -10.98 -39.34 28.17
N LYS A 395 -11.22 -38.31 28.99
CA LYS A 395 -10.91 -38.35 30.44
C LYS A 395 -11.38 -37.05 31.11
N PHE A 396 -11.78 -37.25 32.36
CA PHE A 396 -12.23 -36.30 33.37
C PHE A 396 -11.25 -35.16 33.62
#